data_AF-A0AAV7TTU6-F1
#
_entry.id   AF-A0AAV7TTU6-F1
#
_cell.length_a   1.000
_cell.length_b   1.000
_cell.length_c   1.000
_cell.angle_alpha   90.00
_cell.angle_beta   90.00
_cell.angle_gamma   90.00
#
_symmetry.space_group_name_H-M   'P 1'
#
loop_
_entity.id
_entity.type
_entity.pdbx_description
1 polymer ?
#
loop_
_entity_poly.entity_id
_entity_poly.type
_entity_poly.pdbx_seq_one_letter_code
_entity_poly.pdbx_strand_id
1 'polypeptide(L)'
;MASRKVTAQQVVRMLFESSSDHDYDTDSASEAEEEAGDSGSEFSVQEYSSDEEATLSADEGPELEEDIDVPRVQQPGAEGFPIRRPDTWIAPNMEQPQLPAFTSLPGCRVNTENFLPVHFFHLFMDDVFLEEIVEQTNVYAEQYLRDNAARLKPQSRATHWVPTYLEEMKRFLGLSFLMGLIRKPSLASYWSTSPLMATAIFPATMTRNRYLLLLRMLHFVDNALALPRDHPDCDRLFKIRPVLDHFVDRFSEVYVPGKEISVDESLVR
;
A
#
# COMPACT_ATOMS: atom_id res chain seq x y z
N MET A 1 19.65 -2.05 -47.50
CA MET A 1 20.43 -1.62 -46.33
C MET A 1 20.23 -2.66 -45.23
N ALA A 2 21.26 -3.43 -44.89
CA ALA A 2 21.18 -4.47 -43.88
C ALA A 2 21.29 -3.85 -42.48
N SER A 3 20.29 -4.10 -41.62
CA SER A 3 20.30 -3.65 -40.22
C SER A 3 21.34 -4.45 -39.44
N ARG A 4 22.38 -3.76 -38.95
CA ARG A 4 23.48 -4.37 -38.21
C ARG A 4 23.05 -4.53 -36.75
N LYS A 5 22.84 -5.77 -36.30
CA LYS A 5 22.49 -6.07 -34.89
C LYS A 5 23.76 -6.04 -34.03
N VAL A 6 23.78 -5.16 -33.04
CA VAL A 6 24.84 -5.02 -32.05
C VAL A 6 24.59 -6.02 -30.93
N THR A 7 25.61 -6.78 -30.52
CA THR A 7 25.50 -7.80 -29.48
C THR A 7 25.69 -7.21 -28.08
N ALA A 8 25.15 -7.87 -27.05
CA ALA A 8 25.23 -7.40 -25.67
C ALA A 8 26.68 -7.13 -25.20
N GLN A 9 27.65 -7.92 -25.67
CA GLN A 9 29.07 -7.71 -25.38
C GLN A 9 29.63 -6.41 -25.98
N GLN A 10 29.12 -5.97 -27.14
CA GLN A 10 29.54 -4.71 -27.77
C GLN A 10 28.97 -3.50 -27.01
N VAL A 11 27.78 -3.64 -26.43
CA VAL A 11 27.17 -2.59 -25.58
C VAL A 11 27.94 -2.44 -24.26
N VAL A 12 28.32 -3.55 -23.63
CA VAL A 12 29.15 -3.53 -22.40
C VAL A 12 30.51 -2.88 -22.67
N ARG A 13 31.14 -3.18 -23.81
CA ARG A 13 32.44 -2.58 -24.17
C ARG A 13 32.37 -1.06 -24.36
N MET A 14 31.30 -0.57 -24.98
CA MET A 14 31.08 0.88 -25.16
C MET A 14 30.80 1.61 -23.84
N LEU A 15 30.21 0.93 -22.85
CA LEU A 15 29.87 1.54 -21.57
C LEU A 15 31.03 1.59 -20.56
N PHE A 16 32.00 0.68 -20.67
CA PHE A 16 33.02 0.50 -19.63
C PHE A 16 34.47 0.68 -20.10
N GLU A 17 34.75 0.88 -21.40
CA GLU A 17 36.11 1.11 -21.90
C GLU A 17 36.40 2.56 -22.35
N SER A 18 35.48 3.52 -22.16
CA SER A 18 35.67 4.91 -22.62
C SER A 18 36.13 5.91 -21.54
N SER A 19 36.77 5.46 -20.46
CA SER A 19 37.46 6.37 -19.55
C SER A 19 38.86 5.85 -19.26
N SER A 20 39.82 6.28 -20.08
CA SER A 20 41.25 6.15 -19.86
C SER A 20 41.92 7.38 -20.47
N ASP A 21 42.14 8.36 -19.58
CA ASP A 21 43.21 9.35 -19.48
C ASP A 21 43.64 10.13 -20.72
N HIS A 22 43.52 11.46 -20.65
CA HIS A 22 44.54 12.40 -21.13
C HIS A 22 44.59 13.59 -20.14
N ASP A 23 45.62 13.56 -19.27
CA ASP A 23 46.13 14.71 -18.54
C ASP A 23 46.77 15.70 -19.52
N TYR A 24 46.59 17.01 -19.31
CA TYR A 24 47.68 18.00 -19.44
C TYR A 24 47.38 19.25 -18.61
N ASP A 25 48.45 19.69 -17.97
CA ASP A 25 48.60 20.76 -16.99
C ASP A 25 48.17 22.16 -17.43
N THR A 26 47.94 22.95 -16.39
CA THR A 26 47.93 24.40 -16.28
C THR A 26 48.99 25.14 -17.10
N ASP A 27 48.61 26.23 -17.75
CA ASP A 27 49.32 27.51 -17.54
C ASP A 27 48.47 28.75 -17.85
N SER A 28 48.90 29.84 -17.22
CA SER A 28 48.22 31.10 -16.99
C SER A 28 48.43 32.16 -18.10
N ALA A 29 47.52 33.15 -18.11
CA ALA A 29 47.70 34.58 -18.44
C ALA A 29 47.14 35.17 -19.77
N SER A 30 46.55 36.37 -19.57
CA SER A 30 46.19 37.48 -20.49
C SER A 30 44.96 37.32 -21.40
N GLU A 31 44.15 38.33 -21.70
CA GLU A 31 43.72 39.63 -21.14
C GLU A 31 42.64 40.18 -22.13
N ALA A 32 41.90 41.22 -21.71
CA ALA A 32 40.96 42.07 -22.47
C ALA A 32 39.54 41.50 -22.71
N GLU A 33 38.45 42.01 -22.10
CA GLU A 33 37.85 43.37 -21.95
C GLU A 33 36.60 43.53 -22.84
N GLU A 34 35.48 43.87 -22.18
CA GLU A 34 34.37 44.80 -22.53
C GLU A 34 33.06 44.29 -21.88
N GLU A 35 32.58 44.90 -20.79
CA GLU A 35 31.60 46.02 -20.72
C GLU A 35 30.23 45.63 -21.32
N ALA A 36 29.05 45.79 -20.73
CA ALA A 36 28.54 46.36 -19.48
C ALA A 36 27.08 45.86 -19.32
N GLY A 37 26.50 45.89 -18.11
CA GLY A 37 25.07 45.58 -17.95
C GLY A 37 24.62 45.37 -16.50
N ASP A 38 24.69 46.43 -15.70
CA ASP A 38 24.14 46.56 -14.35
C ASP A 38 22.60 46.46 -14.33
N SER A 39 22.05 45.55 -13.53
CA SER A 39 20.83 45.81 -12.76
C SER A 39 20.64 44.77 -11.67
N GLY A 40 20.95 45.18 -10.43
CA GLY A 40 20.67 44.42 -9.23
C GLY A 40 19.16 44.27 -8.95
N SER A 41 18.76 43.06 -8.57
CA SER A 41 17.63 42.88 -7.67
C SER A 41 17.98 41.79 -6.66
N GLU A 42 17.94 42.18 -5.39
CA GLU A 42 18.15 41.31 -4.22
C GLU A 42 17.14 40.16 -4.22
N PHE A 43 17.64 38.94 -4.36
CA PHE A 43 16.87 37.74 -4.06
C PHE A 43 16.93 37.48 -2.55
N SER A 44 15.97 38.05 -1.83
CA SER A 44 15.74 37.76 -0.41
C SER A 44 15.31 36.30 -0.25
N VAL A 45 16.21 35.47 0.26
CA VAL A 45 15.91 34.11 0.73
C VAL A 45 15.02 34.23 1.97
N GLN A 46 13.71 34.05 1.81
CA GLN A 46 12.83 33.76 2.95
C GLN A 46 12.81 32.26 3.18
N GLU A 47 13.48 31.85 4.26
CA GLU A 47 13.26 30.56 4.91
C GLU A 47 11.77 30.41 5.24
N TYR A 48 11.07 29.55 4.50
CA TYR A 48 9.79 29.04 4.95
C TYR A 48 10.07 27.89 5.92
N SER A 49 10.10 28.22 7.21
CA SER A 49 9.83 27.28 8.28
C SER A 49 8.44 26.68 8.03
N SER A 50 8.40 25.37 7.87
CA SER A 50 7.17 24.58 7.82
C SER A 50 7.27 23.50 8.88
N ASP A 51 7.21 23.93 10.13
CA ASP A 51 6.89 23.06 11.26
C ASP A 51 5.40 22.71 11.20
N GLU A 52 5.05 21.56 10.64
CA GLU A 52 3.95 20.70 11.10
C GLU A 52 4.28 19.25 10.69
N GLU A 53 5.28 18.68 11.36
CA GLU A 53 5.39 17.23 11.54
C GLU A 53 4.10 16.75 12.22
N ALA A 54 3.39 15.83 11.56
CA ALA A 54 2.22 15.18 12.12
C ALA A 54 2.67 14.25 13.24
N THR A 55 2.78 14.79 14.45
CA THR A 55 2.99 14.01 15.66
C THR A 55 1.72 13.22 15.94
N LEU A 56 1.77 11.92 15.65
CA LEU A 56 0.81 10.95 16.16
C LEU A 56 1.05 10.83 17.66
N SER A 57 0.26 11.54 18.47
CA SER A 57 0.21 11.28 19.92
C SER A 57 -0.64 10.03 20.15
N ALA A 58 0.04 8.92 20.42
CA ALA A 58 -0.55 7.79 21.11
C ALA A 58 -0.54 8.13 22.61
N ASP A 59 -1.73 8.24 23.18
CA ASP A 59 -1.95 8.35 24.62
C ASP A 59 -1.51 7.01 25.27
N GLU A 60 -0.39 7.05 26.00
CA GLU A 60 0.09 5.92 26.81
C GLU A 60 -0.79 5.78 28.06
N GLY A 61 -1.86 5.00 27.93
CA GLY A 61 -2.57 4.41 29.06
C GLY A 61 -1.84 3.14 29.54
N PRO A 62 -1.95 2.78 30.84
CA PRO A 62 -1.15 1.71 31.42
C PRO A 62 -1.49 0.35 30.78
N GLU A 63 -0.44 -0.36 30.36
CA GLU A 63 -0.49 -1.74 29.88
C GLU A 63 -0.98 -2.66 30.99
N LEU A 64 -2.21 -3.15 30.87
CA LEU A 64 -2.68 -4.35 31.55
C LEU A 64 -2.80 -5.44 30.48
N GLU A 65 -1.95 -6.45 30.59
CA GLU A 65 -2.05 -7.68 29.81
C GLU A 65 -3.34 -8.41 30.22
N GLU A 66 -4.41 -8.24 29.44
CA GLU A 66 -5.58 -9.10 29.50
C GLU A 66 -5.61 -9.98 28.25
N ASP A 67 -5.55 -11.30 28.48
CA ASP A 67 -5.69 -12.34 27.46
C ASP A 67 -6.97 -12.12 26.64
N ILE A 68 -6.81 -11.79 25.35
CA ILE A 68 -7.93 -11.59 24.43
C ILE A 68 -8.40 -12.96 23.95
N ASP A 69 -9.48 -13.47 24.53
CA ASP A 69 -10.19 -14.64 24.03
C ASP A 69 -11.00 -14.24 22.79
N VAL A 70 -10.53 -14.63 21.60
CA VAL A 70 -11.18 -14.31 20.32
C VAL A 70 -12.30 -15.33 20.07
N PRO A 71 -13.59 -14.92 19.99
CA PRO A 71 -14.67 -15.86 19.73
C PRO A 71 -14.53 -16.48 18.34
N ARG A 72 -14.54 -17.81 18.29
CA ARG A 72 -14.46 -18.60 17.06
C ARG A 72 -15.75 -18.43 16.24
N VAL A 73 -15.67 -17.69 15.13
CA VAL A 73 -16.73 -17.61 14.13
C VAL A 73 -16.98 -19.02 13.54
N GLN A 74 -18.20 -19.53 13.72
CA GLN A 74 -18.64 -20.78 13.08
C GLN A 74 -19.12 -20.47 11.67
N GLN A 75 -18.35 -20.89 10.66
CA GLN A 75 -18.81 -20.89 9.28
C GLN A 75 -19.97 -21.88 9.10
N PRO A 76 -21.08 -21.49 8.44
CA PRO A 76 -22.14 -22.42 8.11
C PRO A 76 -21.85 -23.14 6.78
N GLY A 77 -21.92 -24.48 6.81
CA GLY A 77 -22.24 -25.28 5.62
C GLY A 77 -21.07 -25.94 4.87
N ALA A 78 -20.45 -26.94 5.48
CA ALA A 78 -19.92 -28.08 4.73
C ALA A 78 -20.43 -29.37 5.40
N GLU A 79 -21.37 -30.05 4.76
CA GLU A 79 -21.92 -31.30 5.26
C GLU A 79 -20.81 -32.37 5.37
N GLY A 80 -20.67 -32.93 6.57
CA GLY A 80 -20.35 -34.36 6.72
C GLY A 80 -18.89 -34.76 6.90
N PHE A 81 -18.22 -34.30 7.97
CA PHE A 81 -17.40 -35.22 8.77
C PHE A 81 -17.61 -34.90 10.26
N PRO A 82 -18.11 -35.85 11.08
CA PRO A 82 -18.25 -35.63 12.51
C PRO A 82 -16.85 -35.74 13.14
N ILE A 83 -16.06 -34.67 13.07
CA ILE A 83 -14.86 -34.58 13.89
C ILE A 83 -15.33 -34.29 15.31
N ARG A 84 -15.68 -35.35 16.05
CA ARG A 84 -15.71 -35.32 17.51
C ARG A 84 -14.28 -35.10 17.97
N ARG A 85 -13.85 -33.85 18.07
CA ARG A 85 -12.70 -33.51 18.91
C ARG A 85 -13.19 -33.65 20.34
N PRO A 86 -12.58 -34.48 21.19
CA PRO A 86 -12.64 -34.20 22.61
C PRO A 86 -11.91 -32.86 22.79
N ASP A 87 -12.58 -31.83 23.30
CA ASP A 87 -11.96 -30.54 23.64
C ASP A 87 -11.01 -30.66 24.86
N THR A 88 -10.36 -31.81 25.00
CA THR A 88 -9.48 -32.13 26.12
C THR A 88 -8.08 -32.28 25.59
N TRP A 89 -7.21 -31.35 25.97
CA TRP A 89 -5.78 -31.47 25.76
C TRP A 89 -5.30 -32.78 26.39
N ILE A 90 -4.66 -33.63 25.58
CA ILE A 90 -4.09 -34.89 26.04
C ILE A 90 -2.62 -34.62 26.34
N ALA A 91 -2.12 -35.11 27.47
CA ALA A 91 -0.69 -35.07 27.75
C ALA A 91 0.07 -35.76 26.61
N PRO A 92 1.26 -35.26 26.22
CA PRO A 92 2.03 -35.84 25.12
C PRO A 92 2.31 -37.32 25.41
N ASN A 93 1.57 -38.21 24.77
CA ASN A 93 1.95 -39.60 24.65
C ASN A 93 3.03 -39.64 23.57
N MET A 94 4.20 -40.20 23.85
CA MET A 94 5.33 -40.31 22.91
C MET A 94 5.03 -41.20 21.69
N GLU A 95 3.76 -41.42 21.38
CA GLU A 95 3.24 -42.20 20.28
C GLU A 95 3.10 -41.31 19.04
N GLN A 96 3.45 -41.86 17.88
CA GLN A 96 3.32 -41.13 16.63
C GLN A 96 1.83 -40.99 16.24
N PRO A 97 1.32 -39.77 16.02
CA PRO A 97 -0.08 -39.58 15.66
C PRO A 97 -0.40 -40.24 14.32
N GLN A 98 -1.49 -41.02 14.28
CA GLN A 98 -1.99 -41.64 13.06
C GLN A 98 -2.79 -40.59 12.28
N LEU A 99 -2.17 -40.02 11.24
CA LEU A 99 -2.81 -39.02 10.39
C LEU A 99 -3.62 -39.71 9.27
N PRO A 100 -4.85 -39.27 8.98
CA PRO A 100 -5.60 -39.77 7.83
C PRO A 100 -4.85 -39.47 6.52
N ALA A 101 -5.10 -40.29 5.49
CA ALA A 101 -4.53 -40.05 4.17
C ALA A 101 -5.03 -38.72 3.61
N PHE A 102 -4.12 -37.94 3.02
CA PHE A 102 -4.48 -36.69 2.37
C PHE A 102 -5.10 -36.99 0.99
N THR A 103 -6.34 -36.57 0.79
CA THR A 103 -7.13 -36.88 -0.42
C THR A 103 -7.45 -35.67 -1.29
N SER A 104 -7.12 -34.46 -0.83
CA SER A 104 -7.41 -33.24 -1.58
C SER A 104 -6.46 -33.09 -2.77
N LEU A 105 -6.90 -32.38 -3.82
CA LEU A 105 -6.06 -31.99 -4.95
C LEU A 105 -5.59 -30.54 -4.74
N PRO A 106 -4.33 -30.30 -4.38
CA PRO A 106 -3.82 -28.94 -4.16
C PRO A 106 -3.73 -28.15 -5.46
N GLY A 107 -3.82 -26.84 -5.36
CA GLY A 107 -3.58 -25.93 -6.48
C GLY A 107 -4.62 -24.83 -6.63
N CYS A 108 -4.47 -24.05 -7.70
CA CYS A 108 -5.41 -23.01 -8.07
C CYS A 108 -6.73 -23.62 -8.51
N ARG A 109 -7.84 -23.15 -7.94
CA ARG A 109 -9.21 -23.59 -8.30
C ARG A 109 -9.79 -22.83 -9.49
N VAL A 110 -9.16 -21.71 -9.86
CA VAL A 110 -9.59 -20.87 -10.98
C VAL A 110 -8.78 -21.24 -12.22
N ASN A 111 -9.45 -21.30 -13.38
CA ASN A 111 -8.74 -21.43 -14.64
C ASN A 111 -8.00 -20.13 -14.96
N THR A 112 -6.67 -20.16 -14.87
CA THR A 112 -5.80 -19.01 -15.12
C THR A 112 -5.18 -19.02 -16.52
N GLU A 113 -5.68 -19.84 -17.43
CA GLU A 113 -5.20 -19.86 -18.82
C GLU A 113 -5.40 -18.49 -19.46
N ASN A 114 -4.35 -17.95 -20.10
CA ASN A 114 -4.34 -16.62 -20.73
C ASN A 114 -4.53 -15.43 -19.77
N PHE A 115 -4.31 -15.62 -18.46
CA PHE A 115 -4.35 -14.50 -17.53
C PHE A 115 -3.20 -13.52 -17.78
N LEU A 116 -3.55 -12.23 -17.82
CA LEU A 116 -2.59 -11.14 -17.69
C LEU A 116 -2.33 -10.89 -16.18
N PRO A 117 -1.21 -10.23 -15.81
CA PRO A 117 -0.91 -9.91 -14.40
C PRO A 117 -2.08 -9.24 -13.66
N VAL A 118 -2.82 -8.35 -14.32
CA VAL A 118 -3.99 -7.68 -13.75
C VAL A 118 -5.14 -8.65 -13.43
N HIS A 119 -5.30 -9.74 -14.18
CA HIS A 119 -6.33 -10.73 -13.90
C HIS A 119 -6.04 -11.50 -12.61
N PHE A 120 -4.77 -11.74 -12.28
CA PHE A 120 -4.39 -12.33 -10.98
C PHE A 120 -4.71 -11.38 -9.82
N PHE A 121 -4.51 -10.08 -9.99
CA PHE A 121 -4.91 -9.09 -9.00
C PHE A 121 -6.43 -9.13 -8.75
N HIS A 122 -7.23 -9.21 -9.81
CA HIS A 122 -8.69 -9.29 -9.71
C HIS A 122 -9.23 -10.61 -9.15
N LEU A 123 -8.40 -11.64 -8.99
CA LEU A 123 -8.79 -12.82 -8.19
C LEU A 123 -8.97 -12.47 -6.71
N PHE A 124 -8.29 -11.44 -6.20
CA PHE A 124 -8.34 -11.07 -4.79
C PHE A 124 -8.98 -9.69 -4.57
N MET A 125 -8.86 -8.79 -5.54
CA MET A 125 -9.46 -7.46 -5.51
C MET A 125 -10.31 -7.26 -6.76
N ASP A 126 -11.52 -7.82 -6.73
CA ASP A 126 -12.48 -7.64 -7.81
C ASP A 126 -13.14 -6.25 -7.76
N ASP A 127 -13.86 -5.93 -8.83
CA ASP A 127 -14.48 -4.62 -8.97
C ASP A 127 -15.60 -4.40 -7.95
N VAL A 128 -16.28 -5.46 -7.49
CA VAL A 128 -17.33 -5.37 -6.46
C VAL A 128 -16.72 -4.90 -5.14
N PHE A 129 -15.67 -5.55 -4.69
CA PHE A 129 -14.98 -5.17 -3.45
C PHE A 129 -14.35 -3.77 -3.57
N LEU A 130 -13.79 -3.42 -4.73
CA LEU A 130 -13.27 -2.07 -4.96
C LEU A 130 -14.37 -1.01 -4.95
N GLU A 131 -15.57 -1.31 -5.44
CA GLU A 131 -16.73 -0.42 -5.36
C GLU A 131 -17.19 -0.22 -3.90
N GLU A 132 -17.16 -1.26 -3.07
CA GLU A 132 -17.44 -1.13 -1.64
C GLU A 132 -16.43 -0.19 -0.96
N ILE A 133 -15.13 -0.34 -1.24
CA ILE A 133 -14.10 0.58 -0.72
C ILE A 133 -14.38 2.02 -1.17
N VAL A 134 -14.77 2.23 -2.42
CA VAL A 134 -15.15 3.55 -2.96
C VAL A 134 -16.33 4.14 -2.20
N GLU A 135 -17.40 3.37 -2.00
CA GLU A 135 -18.59 3.80 -1.28
C GLU A 135 -18.24 4.21 0.14
N GLN A 136 -17.56 3.34 0.90
CA GLN A 136 -17.24 3.60 2.30
C GLN A 136 -16.23 4.75 2.48
N THR A 137 -15.31 4.92 1.53
CA THR A 137 -14.40 6.08 1.47
C THR A 137 -15.18 7.39 1.27
N ASN A 138 -16.19 7.40 0.38
CA ASN A 138 -17.03 8.57 0.15
C ASN A 138 -17.91 8.90 1.36
N VAL A 139 -18.55 7.90 1.97
CA VAL A 139 -19.33 8.04 3.21
C VAL A 139 -18.47 8.63 4.32
N TYR A 140 -17.27 8.09 4.53
CA TYR A 140 -16.36 8.59 5.54
C TYR A 140 -15.94 10.03 5.30
N ALA A 141 -15.64 10.41 4.06
CA ALA A 141 -15.25 11.79 3.76
C ALA A 141 -16.36 12.79 4.11
N GLU A 142 -17.62 12.44 3.88
CA GLU A 142 -18.76 13.26 4.29
C GLU A 142 -18.88 13.38 5.82
N GLN A 143 -18.74 12.26 6.53
CA GLN A 143 -18.71 12.23 8.00
C GLN A 143 -17.58 13.09 8.54
N TYR A 144 -16.37 12.90 8.01
CA TYR A 144 -15.18 13.64 8.41
C TYR A 144 -15.37 15.15 8.24
N LEU A 145 -15.92 15.59 7.10
CA LEU A 145 -16.19 17.00 6.84
C LEU A 145 -17.24 17.57 7.79
N ARG A 146 -18.32 16.82 8.04
CA ARG A 146 -19.39 17.22 8.96
C ARG A 146 -18.87 17.38 10.39
N ASP A 147 -18.17 16.37 10.89
CA ASP A 147 -17.71 16.31 12.28
C ASP A 147 -16.60 17.33 12.56
N ASN A 148 -15.86 17.74 11.52
CA ASN A 148 -14.77 18.71 11.63
C ASN A 148 -15.12 20.10 11.08
N ALA A 149 -16.39 20.36 10.73
CA ALA A 149 -16.81 21.60 10.06
C ALA A 149 -16.40 22.87 10.81
N ALA A 150 -16.47 22.87 12.14
CA ALA A 150 -16.09 24.01 12.97
C ALA A 150 -14.56 24.23 13.07
N ARG A 151 -13.76 23.20 12.79
CA ARG A 151 -12.30 23.22 12.94
C ARG A 151 -11.56 23.38 11.61
N LEU A 152 -12.18 22.97 10.52
CA LEU A 152 -11.58 23.02 9.19
C LEU A 152 -11.55 24.46 8.67
N LYS A 153 -10.34 24.95 8.38
CA LYS A 153 -10.16 26.20 7.64
C LYS A 153 -10.68 26.03 6.21
N PRO A 154 -11.23 27.08 5.56
CA PRO A 154 -11.75 27.00 4.19
C PRO A 154 -10.74 26.47 3.16
N GLN A 155 -9.44 26.74 3.37
CA GLN A 155 -8.33 26.31 2.50
C GLN A 155 -7.69 24.98 2.93
N SER A 156 -8.29 24.26 3.88
CA SER A 156 -7.80 22.94 4.26
C SER A 156 -7.92 21.97 3.09
N ARG A 157 -6.93 21.10 2.87
CA ARG A 157 -7.01 20.09 1.80
C ARG A 157 -8.28 19.24 1.86
N ALA A 158 -8.80 18.99 3.07
CA ALA A 158 -10.02 18.21 3.26
C ALA A 158 -11.25 18.88 2.63
N THR A 159 -11.35 20.22 2.65
CA THR A 159 -12.52 20.94 2.10
C THR A 159 -12.60 20.86 0.57
N HIS A 160 -11.52 20.44 -0.09
CA HIS A 160 -11.48 20.16 -1.53
C HIS A 160 -11.86 18.72 -1.88
N TRP A 161 -12.47 17.97 -0.96
CA TRP A 161 -12.96 16.63 -1.25
C TRP A 161 -13.98 16.65 -2.40
N VAL A 162 -13.77 15.71 -3.32
CA VAL A 162 -14.72 15.32 -4.35
C VAL A 162 -14.86 13.80 -4.25
N PRO A 163 -16.09 13.25 -4.37
CA PRO A 163 -16.28 11.81 -4.33
C PRO A 163 -15.35 11.08 -5.31
N THR A 164 -14.75 10.00 -4.83
CA THR A 164 -13.96 9.08 -5.65
C THR A 164 -14.87 8.08 -6.36
N TYR A 165 -14.31 7.36 -7.33
CA TYR A 165 -14.99 6.36 -8.13
C TYR A 165 -14.02 5.21 -8.46
N LEU A 166 -14.56 4.09 -8.98
CA LEU A 166 -13.82 2.84 -9.19
C LEU A 166 -12.47 3.01 -9.89
N GLU A 167 -12.43 3.67 -11.05
CA GLU A 167 -11.19 3.84 -11.81
C GLU A 167 -10.18 4.77 -11.12
N GLU A 168 -10.64 5.77 -10.36
CA GLU A 168 -9.74 6.60 -9.55
C GLU A 168 -9.14 5.80 -8.39
N MET A 169 -9.93 4.94 -7.75
CA MET A 169 -9.46 4.04 -6.70
C MET A 169 -8.44 3.02 -7.24
N LYS A 170 -8.68 2.43 -8.41
CA LYS A 170 -7.70 1.57 -9.10
C LYS A 170 -6.38 2.29 -9.38
N ARG A 171 -6.43 3.54 -9.84
CA ARG A 171 -5.22 4.37 -10.04
C ARG A 171 -4.50 4.67 -8.72
N PHE A 172 -5.24 5.00 -7.67
CA PHE A 172 -4.69 5.24 -6.34
C PHE A 172 -3.94 4.00 -5.82
N LEU A 173 -4.57 2.83 -5.82
CA LEU A 173 -3.95 1.56 -5.41
C LEU A 173 -2.78 1.18 -6.31
N GLY A 174 -2.89 1.38 -7.62
CA GLY A 174 -1.81 1.14 -8.58
C GLY A 174 -0.57 1.98 -8.26
N LEU A 175 -0.74 3.25 -7.89
CA LEU A 175 0.36 4.08 -7.41
C LEU A 175 0.92 3.55 -6.08
N SER A 176 0.09 3.14 -5.13
CA SER A 176 0.55 2.55 -3.86
C SER A 176 1.38 1.28 -4.07
N PHE A 177 0.97 0.38 -4.98
CA PHE A 177 1.77 -0.79 -5.34
C PHE A 177 3.08 -0.41 -6.02
N LEU A 178 3.06 0.58 -6.91
CA LEU A 178 4.26 1.07 -7.55
C LEU A 178 5.26 1.68 -6.55
N MET A 179 4.79 2.32 -5.47
CA MET A 179 5.66 2.78 -4.37
C MET A 179 6.35 1.62 -3.66
N GLY A 180 5.71 0.45 -3.63
CA GLY A 180 6.30 -0.80 -3.13
C GLY A 180 7.54 -1.22 -3.93
N LEU A 181 7.54 -0.97 -5.25
CA LEU A 181 8.63 -1.28 -6.18
C LEU A 181 9.67 -0.16 -6.26
N ILE A 182 9.22 1.08 -6.46
CA ILE A 182 10.07 2.26 -6.55
C ILE A 182 10.06 2.93 -5.18
N ARG A 183 11.04 2.62 -4.32
CA ARG A 183 11.13 3.23 -2.99
C ARG A 183 11.78 4.60 -3.08
N LYS A 184 11.16 5.61 -2.47
CA LYS A 184 11.72 6.97 -2.34
C LYS A 184 11.79 7.39 -0.86
N PRO A 185 12.65 8.37 -0.51
CA PRO A 185 12.86 8.79 0.89
C PRO A 185 11.60 9.32 1.58
N SER A 186 10.66 9.89 0.82
CA SER A 186 9.40 10.40 1.36
C SER A 186 8.26 10.24 0.38
N LEU A 187 7.03 10.30 0.89
CA LEU A 187 5.84 10.27 0.05
C LEU A 187 5.76 11.47 -0.92
N ALA A 188 6.27 12.64 -0.50
CA ALA A 188 6.32 13.82 -1.36
C ALA A 188 7.29 13.66 -2.54
N SER A 189 8.38 12.90 -2.34
CA SER A 189 9.42 12.69 -3.36
C SER A 189 8.89 11.98 -4.61
N TYR A 190 7.77 11.25 -4.53
CA TYR A 190 7.13 10.62 -5.69
C TYR A 190 6.62 11.62 -6.73
N TRP A 191 6.29 12.85 -6.30
CA TRP A 191 5.88 13.95 -7.17
C TRP A 191 6.98 15.00 -7.36
N SER A 192 8.24 14.65 -7.09
CA SER A 192 9.37 15.56 -7.33
C SER A 192 9.56 15.84 -8.81
N THR A 193 9.81 17.10 -9.15
CA THR A 193 10.21 17.55 -10.50
C THR A 193 11.72 17.58 -10.70
N SER A 194 12.51 17.36 -9.64
CA SER A 194 13.96 17.29 -9.74
C SER A 194 14.36 16.14 -10.66
N PRO A 195 15.26 16.36 -11.65
CA PRO A 195 15.68 15.32 -12.58
C PRO A 195 16.22 14.05 -11.91
N LEU A 196 16.81 14.18 -10.71
CA LEU A 196 17.34 13.04 -9.94
C LEU A 196 16.26 12.15 -9.32
N MET A 197 15.05 12.68 -9.11
CA MET A 197 13.97 12.00 -8.42
C MET A 197 12.69 11.88 -9.26
N ALA A 198 12.63 12.54 -10.40
CA ALA A 198 11.44 12.58 -11.24
C ALA A 198 11.05 11.16 -11.67
N THR A 199 9.78 10.83 -11.49
CA THR A 199 9.22 9.57 -11.99
C THR A 199 7.86 9.90 -12.59
N ALA A 200 7.85 10.13 -13.90
CA ALA A 200 6.76 10.79 -14.62
C ALA A 200 5.38 10.17 -14.41
N ILE A 201 5.31 8.85 -14.17
CA ILE A 201 4.06 8.13 -13.98
C ILE A 201 3.25 8.61 -12.77
N PHE A 202 3.89 9.04 -11.68
CA PHE A 202 3.19 9.53 -10.48
C PHE A 202 2.38 10.81 -10.77
N PRO A 203 2.99 11.94 -11.17
CA PRO A 203 2.25 13.15 -11.49
C PRO A 203 1.33 13.01 -12.71
N ALA A 204 1.65 12.13 -13.66
CA ALA A 204 0.80 11.87 -14.82
C ALA A 204 -0.49 11.11 -14.47
N THR A 205 -0.47 10.28 -13.42
CA THR A 205 -1.63 9.45 -13.02
C THR A 205 -2.55 10.18 -12.05
N MET A 206 -1.99 10.86 -11.05
CA MET A 206 -2.76 11.53 -10.00
C MET A 206 -1.93 12.66 -9.40
N THR A 207 -2.54 13.75 -8.98
CA THR A 207 -1.81 14.82 -8.28
C THR A 207 -1.43 14.38 -6.87
N ARG A 208 -0.30 14.90 -6.35
CA ARG A 208 0.13 14.65 -4.96
C ARG A 208 -0.98 14.93 -3.94
N ASN A 209 -1.64 16.08 -4.10
CA ASN A 209 -2.68 16.50 -3.15
C ASN A 209 -3.90 15.59 -3.21
N ARG A 210 -4.31 15.11 -4.39
CA ARG A 210 -5.42 14.15 -4.52
C ARG A 210 -5.04 12.79 -3.92
N TYR A 211 -3.83 12.29 -4.18
CA TYR A 211 -3.36 11.03 -3.58
C TYR A 211 -3.35 11.11 -2.05
N LEU A 212 -2.78 12.17 -1.48
CA LEU A 212 -2.76 12.37 -0.02
C LEU A 212 -4.15 12.53 0.58
N LEU A 213 -5.08 13.14 -0.17
CA LEU A 213 -6.45 13.30 0.27
C LEU A 213 -7.21 11.97 0.25
N LEU A 214 -7.06 11.16 -0.80
CA LEU A 214 -7.59 9.81 -0.86
C LEU A 214 -7.00 8.93 0.25
N LEU A 215 -5.69 9.00 0.47
CA LEU A 215 -5.02 8.27 1.55
C LEU A 215 -5.60 8.63 2.93
N ARG A 216 -5.96 9.89 3.14
CA ARG A 216 -6.58 10.36 4.40
C ARG A 216 -8.03 9.88 4.56
N MET A 217 -8.77 9.76 3.46
CA MET A 217 -10.19 9.42 3.47
C MET A 217 -10.47 7.93 3.22
N LEU A 218 -9.44 7.14 2.88
CA LEU A 218 -9.58 5.71 2.63
C LEU A 218 -10.23 5.04 3.84
N HIS A 219 -11.36 4.39 3.60
CA HIS A 219 -12.17 3.81 4.66
C HIS A 219 -12.96 2.62 4.14
N PHE A 220 -13.37 1.71 5.04
CA PHE A 220 -13.94 0.40 4.67
C PHE A 220 -15.28 0.10 5.31
N VAL A 221 -15.78 0.97 6.19
CA VAL A 221 -17.05 0.79 6.91
C VAL A 221 -17.74 2.11 7.16
N ASP A 222 -19.06 2.08 7.36
CA ASP A 222 -19.77 3.24 7.90
C ASP A 222 -19.49 3.35 9.42
N ASN A 223 -18.87 4.46 9.86
CA ASN A 223 -18.62 4.68 11.29
C ASN A 223 -19.90 4.80 12.13
N ALA A 224 -21.04 5.12 11.53
CA ALA A 224 -22.32 5.19 12.23
C ALA A 224 -22.79 3.80 12.73
N LEU A 225 -22.23 2.72 12.18
CA LEU A 225 -22.51 1.34 12.59
C LEU A 225 -21.57 0.85 13.70
N ALA A 226 -20.58 1.64 14.10
CA ALA A 226 -19.65 1.26 15.15
C ALA A 226 -20.34 1.19 16.51
N LEU A 227 -20.20 0.06 17.21
CA LEU A 227 -20.67 -0.09 18.58
C LEU A 227 -19.76 0.63 19.57
N PRO A 228 -20.28 1.08 20.73
CA PRO A 228 -19.47 1.58 21.83
C PRO A 228 -18.43 0.55 22.29
N ARG A 229 -17.27 1.01 22.76
CA ARG A 229 -16.15 0.13 23.15
C ARG A 229 -16.47 -0.81 24.31
N ASP A 230 -17.40 -0.41 25.16
CA ASP A 230 -17.90 -1.15 26.32
C ASP A 230 -19.05 -2.11 25.96
N HIS A 231 -19.53 -2.09 24.71
CA HIS A 231 -20.56 -3.01 24.26
C HIS A 231 -19.99 -4.45 24.17
N PRO A 232 -20.69 -5.48 24.68
CA PRO A 232 -20.19 -6.86 24.68
C PRO A 232 -19.89 -7.39 23.27
N ASP A 233 -20.68 -6.96 22.27
CA ASP A 233 -20.49 -7.33 20.87
C ASP A 233 -19.56 -6.38 20.10
N CYS A 234 -18.79 -5.52 20.78
CA CYS A 234 -17.87 -4.60 20.13
C CYS A 234 -16.72 -5.34 19.45
N ASP A 235 -16.71 -5.35 18.12
CA ASP A 235 -15.59 -5.85 17.34
C ASP A 235 -14.44 -4.82 17.31
N ARG A 236 -13.32 -5.14 17.96
CA ARG A 236 -12.11 -4.30 17.96
C ARG A 236 -11.53 -4.07 16.55
N LEU A 237 -11.78 -4.99 15.62
CA LEU A 237 -11.33 -4.90 14.22
C LEU A 237 -12.39 -4.36 13.27
N PHE A 238 -13.51 -3.84 13.79
CA PHE A 238 -14.67 -3.37 13.02
C PHE A 238 -14.28 -2.58 11.75
N LYS A 239 -13.32 -1.65 11.88
CA LYS A 239 -12.88 -0.78 10.76
C LYS A 239 -12.21 -1.50 9.59
N ILE A 240 -11.65 -2.68 9.82
CA ILE A 240 -10.98 -3.48 8.78
C ILE A 240 -11.64 -4.84 8.57
N ARG A 241 -12.69 -5.16 9.34
CA ARG A 241 -13.40 -6.44 9.29
C ARG A 241 -13.84 -6.82 7.88
N PRO A 242 -14.47 -5.92 7.08
CA PRO A 242 -14.88 -6.29 5.72
C PRO A 242 -13.70 -6.68 4.82
N VAL A 243 -12.55 -6.02 5.01
CA VAL A 243 -11.34 -6.32 4.24
C VAL A 243 -10.78 -7.69 4.61
N LEU A 244 -10.74 -8.00 5.92
CA LEU A 244 -10.26 -9.29 6.41
C LEU A 244 -11.14 -10.42 5.93
N ASP A 245 -12.45 -10.29 6.10
CA ASP A 245 -13.42 -11.33 5.73
C ASP A 245 -13.37 -11.58 4.22
N HIS A 246 -13.35 -10.52 3.40
CA HIS A 246 -13.20 -10.63 1.95
C HIS A 246 -11.94 -11.41 1.55
N PHE A 247 -10.77 -11.06 2.10
CA PHE A 247 -9.54 -11.76 1.73
C PHE A 247 -9.50 -13.20 2.25
N VAL A 248 -10.02 -13.49 3.45
CA VAL A 248 -10.14 -14.86 3.96
C VAL A 248 -10.97 -15.71 2.99
N ASP A 249 -12.11 -15.18 2.55
CA ASP A 249 -12.99 -15.86 1.60
C ASP A 249 -12.27 -16.08 0.27
N ARG A 250 -11.70 -15.02 -0.33
CA ARG A 250 -10.99 -15.13 -1.62
C ARG A 250 -9.79 -16.06 -1.58
N PHE A 251 -9.02 -16.08 -0.50
CA PHE A 251 -7.91 -17.02 -0.37
C PHE A 251 -8.39 -18.48 -0.35
N SER A 252 -9.50 -18.75 0.37
CA SER A 252 -10.09 -20.09 0.43
C SER A 252 -10.75 -20.55 -0.89
N GLU A 253 -11.30 -19.60 -1.65
CA GLU A 253 -11.92 -19.85 -2.95
C GLU A 253 -10.90 -20.09 -4.05
N VAL A 254 -9.79 -19.35 -4.06
CA VAL A 254 -8.84 -19.34 -5.19
C VAL A 254 -7.84 -20.49 -5.10
N TYR A 255 -7.44 -20.92 -3.90
CA TYR A 255 -6.34 -21.88 -3.75
C TYR A 255 -6.59 -22.94 -2.68
N VAL A 256 -6.28 -24.19 -3.01
CA VAL A 256 -6.27 -25.31 -2.06
C VAL A 256 -4.82 -25.62 -1.66
N PRO A 257 -4.47 -25.49 -0.37
CA PRO A 257 -3.11 -25.80 0.10
C PRO A 257 -2.79 -27.28 -0.01
N GLY A 258 -1.48 -27.58 -0.02
CA GLY A 258 -0.95 -28.93 0.08
C GLY A 258 -1.16 -29.56 1.44
N LYS A 259 -0.66 -30.80 1.59
CA LYS A 259 -0.74 -31.55 2.85
C LYS A 259 0.09 -30.90 3.95
N GLU A 260 1.28 -30.42 3.62
CA GLU A 260 2.22 -29.80 4.55
C GLU A 260 1.97 -28.29 4.62
N ILE A 261 1.55 -27.80 5.79
CA ILE A 261 1.28 -26.40 6.08
C ILE A 261 2.11 -25.98 7.29
N SER A 262 2.73 -24.81 7.24
CA SER A 262 3.31 -24.17 8.42
C SER A 262 2.40 -23.06 8.92
N VAL A 263 2.25 -22.97 10.24
CA VAL A 263 1.57 -21.86 10.91
C VAL A 263 2.62 -21.08 11.64
N ASP A 264 2.67 -19.78 11.39
CA ASP A 264 3.58 -18.84 12.04
C ASP A 264 2.87 -17.50 12.22
N GLU A 265 3.39 -16.69 13.13
CA GLU A 265 2.87 -15.36 13.43
C GLU A 265 3.68 -14.31 12.69
N SER A 266 3.00 -13.27 12.19
CA SER A 266 3.65 -12.13 11.54
C SER A 266 3.24 -10.84 12.23
N LEU A 267 4.23 -10.02 12.55
CA LEU A 267 4.02 -8.69 13.13
C LEU A 267 4.03 -7.66 12.01
N VAL A 268 2.92 -6.93 11.88
CA VAL A 268 2.83 -5.73 11.04
C VAL A 268 3.38 -4.56 11.85
N ARG A 269 4.42 -3.90 11.34
CA ARG A 269 5.05 -2.72 11.95
C ARG A 269 4.42 -1.43 11.47
#